data_AF-A0A6I7P7E2-F1
#
_entry.id   AF-A0A6I7P7E2-F1
#
_cell.length_a   1.000
_cell.length_b   1.000
_cell.length_c   1.000
_cell.angle_alpha   90.00
_cell.angle_beta   90.00
_cell.angle_gamma   90.00
#
_symmetry.space_group_name_H-M   'P 1'
#
loop_
_entity.id
_entity.type
_entity.pdbx_description
1 polymer ?
#
loop_
_entity_poly.entity_id
_entity_poly.type
_entity_poly.pdbx_seq_one_letter_code
_entity_poly.pdbx_strand_id
1 'polypeptide(L)'
;ITAMWVSGIMQGLMWRAYDDLGFLQFSFIETVEAMHPFYVIRALGGVLFLTGGLIMVYNVWRTIKGDVALEAEGEAPVQPRQPVPAE
;
A
#
# COMPACT_ATOMS: atom_id res chain seq x y z
N ILE A 1 6.26 0.62 -5.47
CA ILE A 1 6.79 -0.55 -6.23
C ILE A 1 7.50 -0.07 -7.50
N THR A 2 6.84 0.74 -8.34
CA THR A 2 7.44 1.39 -9.52
C THR A 2 8.76 2.12 -9.23
N ALA A 3 8.82 2.94 -8.17
CA ALA A 3 10.04 3.67 -7.79
C ALA A 3 11.23 2.76 -7.44
N MET A 4 10.99 1.58 -6.85
CA MET A 4 12.05 0.63 -6.50
C MET A 4 12.55 -0.13 -7.73
N TRP A 5 11.66 -0.41 -8.68
CA TRP A 5 12.02 -1.07 -9.93
C TRP A 5 12.86 -0.14 -10.82
N VAL A 6 12.44 1.13 -10.96
CA VAL A 6 13.17 2.14 -11.72
C VAL A 6 14.52 2.46 -11.09
N SER A 7 14.59 2.60 -9.76
CA SER A 7 15.84 2.78 -9.02
C SER A 7 16.82 1.62 -9.24
N GLY A 8 16.34 0.36 -9.18
CA GLY A 8 17.18 -0.82 -9.37
C GLY A 8 17.74 -0.94 -10.78
N ILE A 9 16.93 -0.64 -11.80
CA ILE A 9 17.39 -0.64 -13.20
C ILE A 9 18.43 0.48 -13.43
N MET A 10 18.17 1.68 -12.89
CA MET A 10 19.10 2.82 -13.02
C MET A 10 20.45 2.53 -12.37
N GLN A 11 20.47 2.01 -11.14
CA GLN A 11 21.71 1.60 -10.48
C GLN A 11 22.46 0.52 -11.27
N GLY A 12 21.76 -0.50 -11.76
CA GLY A 12 22.37 -1.58 -12.54
C GLY A 12 22.97 -1.11 -13.87
N LEU A 13 22.30 -0.17 -14.56
CA LEU A 13 22.80 0.42 -15.79
C LEU A 13 24.00 1.35 -15.55
N MET A 14 23.95 2.20 -14.51
CA MET A 14 25.04 3.13 -14.21
C MET A 14 26.32 2.42 -13.77
N TRP A 15 26.21 1.30 -13.02
CA TRP A 15 27.38 0.49 -12.64
C TRP A 15 27.97 -0.34 -13.78
N ARG A 16 27.27 -0.43 -14.92
CA ARG A 16 27.75 -1.08 -16.14
C ARG A 16 28.05 -0.09 -17.28
N ALA A 17 27.89 1.21 -17.04
CA ALA A 17 28.15 2.23 -18.06
C ALA A 17 29.65 2.49 -18.18
N TYR A 18 30.23 2.02 -19.28
CA TYR A 18 31.61 2.29 -19.68
C TYR A 18 31.60 3.27 -20.87
N ASP A 19 32.55 4.20 -20.91
CA ASP A 19 32.72 5.10 -22.06
C ASP A 19 33.43 4.39 -23.22
N ASP A 20 33.52 5.07 -24.37
CA ASP A 20 34.18 4.54 -25.58
C ASP A 20 35.68 4.24 -25.38
N LEU A 21 36.28 4.73 -24.28
CA LEU A 21 37.68 4.51 -23.87
C LEU A 21 37.80 3.43 -22.76
N GLY A 22 36.68 2.84 -22.32
CA GLY A 22 36.63 1.77 -21.32
C GLY A 22 36.64 2.22 -19.86
N PHE A 23 36.51 3.52 -19.58
CA PHE A 23 36.42 4.04 -18.20
C PHE A 23 34.99 4.02 -17.68
N LEU A 24 34.80 3.94 -16.35
CA LEU A 24 33.46 4.08 -15.75
C LEU A 24 32.95 5.51 -15.95
N GLN A 25 31.81 5.65 -16.61
CA GLN A 25 31.21 6.96 -16.92
C GLN A 25 30.66 7.70 -15.70
N PHE A 26 30.26 6.98 -14.65
CA PHE A 26 29.66 7.56 -13.45
C PHE A 26 30.41 7.13 -12.20
N SER A 27 30.74 8.08 -11.34
CA SER A 27 31.25 7.79 -10.00
C SER A 27 30.12 7.31 -9.09
N PHE A 28 30.47 6.54 -8.05
CA PHE A 28 29.50 6.01 -7.08
C PHE A 28 28.68 7.13 -6.39
N ILE A 29 29.29 8.31 -6.22
CA ILE A 29 28.66 9.46 -5.56
C ILE A 29 27.57 10.09 -6.43
N GLU A 30 27.79 10.21 -7.75
CA GLU A 30 26.79 10.74 -8.69
C GLU A 30 25.58 9.79 -8.81
N THR A 31 25.81 8.49 -8.68
CA THR A 31 24.73 7.50 -8.67
C THR A 31 23.85 7.65 -7.42
N VAL A 32 24.46 7.91 -6.26
CA VAL A 32 23.75 8.11 -4.99
C VAL A 32 22.94 9.40 -5.00
N GLU A 33 23.47 10.47 -5.57
CA GLU A 33 22.75 11.74 -5.70
C GLU A 33 21.52 11.60 -6.61
N ALA A 34 21.66 10.91 -7.75
CA ALA A 34 20.55 10.65 -8.67
C ALA A 34 19.43 9.79 -8.05
N MET A 35 19.71 9.01 -6.99
CA MET A 35 18.72 8.19 -6.30
C MET A 35 17.84 8.94 -5.31
N HIS A 36 18.23 10.15 -4.89
CA HIS A 36 17.50 10.95 -3.91
C HIS A 36 16.00 11.13 -4.23
N PRO A 37 15.58 11.52 -5.46
CA PRO A 37 14.15 11.64 -5.79
C PRO A 37 13.38 10.32 -5.67
N PHE A 38 14.01 9.17 -5.94
CA PHE A 38 13.36 7.88 -5.80
C PHE A 38 13.12 7.48 -4.33
N TYR A 39 13.99 7.91 -3.42
CA TYR A 39 13.76 7.73 -1.98
C TYR A 39 12.61 8.59 -1.46
N VAL A 40 12.42 9.80 -1.99
CA VAL A 40 11.28 10.66 -1.65
C VAL A 40 9.96 10.02 -2.09
N ILE A 41 9.89 9.54 -3.34
CA ILE A 41 8.68 8.85 -3.84
C ILE A 41 8.41 7.57 -3.04
N ARG A 42 9.46 6.85 -2.62
CA ARG A 42 9.31 5.68 -1.75
C ARG A 42 8.77 6.06 -0.38
N ALA A 43 9.29 7.11 0.25
CA ALA A 43 8.83 7.59 1.54
C ALA A 43 7.36 8.03 1.47
N LEU A 44 6.97 8.74 0.41
CA LEU A 44 5.58 9.12 0.17
C LEU A 44 4.64 7.91 0.09
N GLY A 45 5.02 6.89 -0.70
CA GLY A 45 4.24 5.65 -0.79
C GLY A 45 4.16 4.90 0.55
N GLY A 46 5.23 4.92 1.34
CA GLY A 46 5.26 4.37 2.69
C GLY A 46 4.35 5.13 3.66
N VAL A 47 4.31 6.47 3.59
CA VAL A 47 3.43 7.29 4.40
C VAL A 47 1.96 6.98 4.10
N LEU A 48 1.58 6.84 2.82
CA LEU A 48 0.22 6.46 2.46
C LEU A 48 -0.16 5.07 3.00
N PHE A 49 0.77 4.11 2.96
CA PHE A 49 0.56 2.78 3.55
C PHE A 49 0.41 2.84 5.07
N LEU A 50 1.26 3.61 5.76
CA LEU A 50 1.17 3.82 7.21
C LEU A 50 -0.15 4.48 7.61
N THR A 51 -0.60 5.50 6.87
CA THR A 51 -1.91 6.14 7.09
C THR A 51 -3.05 5.13 6.93
N GLY A 52 -3.02 4.26 5.92
CA GLY A 52 -3.98 3.16 5.79
C GLY A 52 -3.96 2.18 6.97
N GLY A 53 -2.77 1.84 7.46
CA GLY A 53 -2.60 1.03 8.68
C GLY A 53 -3.15 1.69 9.94
N LEU A 54 -2.96 3.00 10.09
CA LEU A 54 -3.52 3.77 11.21
C LEU A 54 -5.05 3.79 11.18
N ILE A 55 -5.65 3.93 9.99
CA ILE A 55 -7.10 3.82 9.82
C ILE A 55 -7.59 2.41 10.20
N MET A 56 -6.85 1.37 9.83
CA MET A 56 -7.17 -0.01 10.21
C MET A 56 -7.09 -0.22 11.73
N VAL A 57 -6.06 0.30 12.40
CA VAL A 57 -5.94 0.27 13.86
C VAL A 57 -7.12 0.98 14.52
N TYR A 58 -7.51 2.16 14.01
CA TYR A 58 -8.67 2.89 14.52
C TYR A 58 -9.98 2.09 14.36
N ASN A 59 -10.21 1.51 13.19
CA ASN A 59 -11.39 0.67 12.93
C ASN A 59 -11.43 -0.54 13.85
N VAL A 60 -10.30 -1.25 14.02
CA VAL A 60 -10.20 -2.40 14.93
C VAL A 60 -10.42 -1.98 16.39
N TRP A 61 -9.86 -0.86 16.82
CA TRP A 61 -10.05 -0.34 18.17
C TRP A 61 -11.52 0.02 18.45
N ARG A 62 -12.20 0.63 17.48
CA ARG A 62 -13.65 0.90 17.52
C ARG A 62 -14.47 -0.40 17.63
N THR A 63 -14.11 -1.43 16.85
CA THR A 63 -14.74 -2.76 16.94
C THR A 63 -14.52 -3.41 18.31
N ILE A 64 -13.31 -3.35 18.87
CA ILE A 64 -12.97 -3.93 20.18
C ILE A 64 -13.68 -3.20 21.33
N LYS A 65 -13.82 -1.87 21.25
CA LYS A 65 -14.56 -1.09 22.26
C LYS A 65 -16.05 -1.37 22.29
N GLY A 66 -16.59 -2.10 21.32
CA GLY A 66 -18.00 -2.47 21.31
C GLY A 66 -18.93 -1.34 20.85
N ASP A 67 -18.43 -0.33 20.12
CA ASP A 67 -19.27 0.61 19.35
C ASP A 67 -19.87 -0.09 18.11
N VAL A 68 -20.33 -1.33 18.29
CA VAL A 68 -21.23 -1.98 17.34
C VAL A 68 -22.51 -1.19 17.49
N ALA A 69 -22.86 -0.39 16.48
CA ALA A 69 -24.22 0.11 16.40
C ALA A 69 -25.13 -1.12 16.50
N LEU A 70 -25.88 -1.21 17.60
CA LEU A 70 -26.88 -2.26 17.79
C LEU A 70 -27.94 -2.21 16.67
N GLU A 71 -27.99 -1.13 15.87
CA GLU A 71 -28.82 -1.04 14.68
C GLU A 71 -28.13 -1.59 13.41
N ALA A 72 -27.94 -2.90 13.38
CA ALA A 72 -28.42 -3.64 12.21
C ALA A 72 -29.65 -4.45 12.65
N GLU A 73 -30.62 -3.75 13.27
CA GLU A 73 -32.03 -4.13 13.25
C GLU A 73 -32.51 -4.07 11.78
N GLY A 74 -31.99 -4.97 10.97
CA GLY A 74 -32.77 -5.59 9.92
C GLY A 74 -33.75 -6.54 10.58
N GLU A 75 -34.64 -6.00 11.41
CA GLU A 75 -35.87 -6.66 11.77
C GLU A 75 -36.74 -6.65 10.51
N ALA A 76 -36.37 -7.51 9.57
CA ALA A 76 -37.32 -7.95 8.57
C ALA A 76 -38.46 -8.59 9.37
N PRO A 77 -39.69 -8.06 9.30
CA PRO A 77 -40.79 -8.58 10.10
C PRO A 77 -40.89 -10.08 9.81
N VAL A 78 -40.68 -10.88 10.86
CA VAL A 78 -40.89 -12.33 10.80
C VAL A 78 -42.37 -12.51 10.52
N GLN A 79 -42.74 -12.67 9.25
CA GLN A 79 -44.09 -13.03 8.88
C GLN A 79 -44.38 -14.38 9.55
N PRO A 80 -45.45 -14.49 10.36
CA PRO A 80 -45.85 -15.76 10.92
C PRO A 80 -45.99 -16.76 9.77
N ARG A 81 -45.22 -17.85 9.79
CA ARG A 81 -45.32 -18.92 8.80
C ARG A 81 -46.78 -19.39 8.80
N GLN A 82 -47.54 -19.01 7.78
CA GLN A 82 -48.87 -19.59 7.57
C GLN A 82 -48.67 -21.10 7.37
N PRO A 83 -49.43 -21.94 8.09
CA PRO A 83 -49.38 -23.38 7.85
C PRO A 83 -49.79 -23.62 6.41
N VAL A 84 -48.85 -24.15 5.62
CA VAL A 84 -49.11 -24.55 4.24
C VAL A 84 -50.13 -25.68 4.29
N PRO A 85 -51.30 -25.57 3.65
CA PRO A 85 -52.25 -26.67 3.59
C PRO A 85 -51.57 -27.87 2.95
N ALA A 86 -51.63 -29.02 3.63
CA ALA A 86 -51.23 -30.28 3.04
C ALA A 86 -52.33 -30.71 2.07
N GLU A 87 -52.13 -30.41 0.78
CA GLU A 87 -52.79 -31.12 -0.32
C GLU A 87 -52.00 -32.39 -0.68
#